data_AF-A0A942KRY9-F1
#
_entry.id   AF-A0A942KRY9-F1
#
_cell.length_a   1.000
_cell.length_b   1.000
_cell.length_c   1.000
_cell.angle_alpha   90.00
_cell.angle_beta   90.00
_cell.angle_gamma   90.00
#
_symmetry.space_group_name_H-M   'P 1'
#
loop_
_entity.id
_entity.type
_entity.pdbx_description
1 polymer ?
#
loop_
_entity_poly.entity_id
_entity_poly.type
_entity_poly.pdbx_seq_one_letter_code
_entity_poly.pdbx_strand_id
1 'polypeptide(L)'
;MANLTIRNIPEGLLINLRKLSQKERRSLNSEVLVLLEKGVMQDDLGINSDTISMQAQIELWSKLAGEWEDSRPAGEIIDDILSRRTHGREVEL
;
A
#
# COMPACT_ATOMS: atom_id res chain seq x y z
N MET A 1 -22.27 12.16 0.55
CA MET A 1 -21.52 10.90 0.78
C MET A 1 -22.55 9.78 0.75
N ALA A 2 -22.33 8.76 -0.07
CA ALA A 2 -23.23 7.61 -0.12
C ALA A 2 -23.00 6.73 1.11
N ASN A 3 -24.08 6.31 1.77
CA ASN A 3 -24.03 5.34 2.86
C ASN A 3 -24.48 3.99 2.31
N LEU A 4 -23.65 2.96 2.48
CA LEU A 4 -23.94 1.60 2.05
C LEU A 4 -24.13 0.70 3.27
N THR A 5 -25.27 0.04 3.37
CA THR A 5 -25.54 -0.96 4.40
C THR A 5 -25.52 -2.33 3.76
N ILE A 6 -24.53 -3.14 4.14
CA ILE A 6 -24.41 -4.53 3.68
C ILE A 6 -25.11 -5.43 4.70
N ARG A 7 -26.13 -6.18 4.25
CA ARG A 7 -26.89 -7.12 5.07
C ARG A 7 -26.48 -8.55 4.76
N ASN A 8 -26.75 -9.46 5.70
CA ASN A 8 -26.53 -10.91 5.55
C ASN A 8 -25.07 -11.31 5.26
N ILE A 9 -24.11 -10.61 5.87
CA ILE A 9 -22.69 -11.01 5.79
C ILE A 9 -22.51 -12.34 6.54
N PRO A 10 -22.00 -13.40 5.90
CA PRO A 10 -21.70 -14.65 6.59
C PRO A 10 -20.73 -14.42 7.75
N GLU A 11 -20.96 -15.07 8.89
CA GLU A 11 -20.18 -14.83 10.11
C GLU A 11 -18.68 -15.09 9.91
N GLY A 12 -18.34 -16.16 9.17
CA GLY A 12 -16.95 -16.47 8.80
C GLY A 12 -16.29 -15.35 7.98
N LEU A 13 -17.04 -14.69 7.10
CA LEU A 13 -16.52 -13.57 6.30
C LEU A 13 -16.27 -12.35 7.19
N LEU A 14 -17.17 -12.05 8.12
CA LEU A 14 -16.99 -10.94 9.06
C LEU A 14 -15.75 -11.15 9.97
N ILE A 15 -15.52 -12.38 10.41
CA ILE A 15 -14.32 -12.75 11.18
C ILE A 15 -13.06 -12.51 10.37
N ASN A 16 -13.04 -12.92 9.10
CA ASN A 16 -11.89 -12.72 8.22
C ASN A 16 -11.62 -11.23 7.97
N LEU A 17 -12.66 -10.43 7.72
CA LEU A 17 -12.55 -8.98 7.56
C LEU A 17 -11.95 -8.30 8.80
N ARG A 18 -12.35 -8.73 10.01
CA ARG A 18 -11.75 -8.21 11.26
C ARG A 18 -10.29 -8.59 11.42
N LYS A 19 -9.91 -9.82 11.07
CA LYS A 19 -8.50 -10.26 11.11
C LYS A 19 -7.65 -9.43 10.14
N LEU A 20 -8.14 -9.22 8.92
CA LEU A 20 -7.50 -8.37 7.92
C LEU A 20 -7.34 -6.93 8.41
N SER A 21 -8.41 -6.33 8.94
CA SER A 21 -8.36 -4.94 9.43
C SER A 21 -7.35 -4.76 10.57
N GLN A 22 -7.22 -5.75 11.47
CA GLN A 22 -6.21 -5.75 12.53
C GLN A 22 -4.79 -5.87 11.97
N LYS A 23 -4.57 -6.77 11.01
CA LYS A 23 -3.28 -6.97 10.36
C LYS A 23 -2.81 -5.70 9.65
N GLU A 24 -3.69 -5.07 8.89
CA GLU A 24 -3.41 -3.85 8.12
C GLU A 24 -3.50 -2.56 8.95
N ARG A 25 -3.85 -2.68 10.25
CA ARG A 25 -4.03 -1.57 11.20
C ARG A 25 -5.02 -0.50 10.73
N ARG A 26 -6.14 -0.92 10.14
CA ARG A 26 -7.23 -0.05 9.65
C ARG A 26 -8.54 -0.35 10.39
N SER A 27 -9.45 0.62 10.39
CA SER A 27 -10.81 0.38 10.86
C SER A 27 -11.53 -0.62 9.94
N LEU A 28 -12.48 -1.39 10.48
CA LEU A 28 -13.22 -2.38 9.69
C LEU A 28 -13.92 -1.73 8.47
N ASN A 29 -14.48 -0.54 8.65
CA ASN A 29 -15.12 0.19 7.56
C ASN A 29 -14.12 0.59 6.47
N SER A 30 -12.94 1.08 6.86
CA SER A 30 -11.88 1.41 5.91
C SER A 30 -11.36 0.18 5.18
N GLU A 31 -11.27 -0.97 5.85
CA GLU A 31 -10.84 -2.22 5.22
C GLU A 31 -11.87 -2.72 4.20
N VAL A 32 -13.15 -2.66 4.54
CA VAL A 32 -14.24 -3.03 3.63
C VAL A 32 -14.23 -2.16 2.38
N LEU A 33 -14.01 -0.85 2.51
CA LEU A 33 -13.91 0.05 1.35
C LEU A 33 -12.75 -0.33 0.44
N VAL A 34 -11.56 -0.60 0.99
CA VAL A 34 -10.36 -0.99 0.22
C VAL A 34 -10.60 -2.31 -0.52
N LEU A 35 -11.25 -3.27 0.11
CA LEU A 35 -11.57 -4.55 -0.53
C LEU A 35 -12.62 -4.41 -1.62
N LEU A 36 -13.62 -3.54 -1.44
CA LEU A 36 -14.61 -3.23 -2.48
C LEU A 36 -13.94 -2.54 -3.68
N GLU A 37 -13.07 -1.55 -3.45
CA GLU A 37 -12.31 -0.90 -4.51
C GLU A 37 -11.46 -1.91 -5.28
N LYS A 38 -10.74 -2.79 -4.58
CA LYS A 38 -9.95 -3.86 -5.19
C LYS A 38 -10.80 -4.81 -6.01
N GLY A 39 -11.96 -5.25 -5.49
CA GLY A 39 -12.86 -6.16 -6.19
C GLY A 39 -13.44 -5.54 -7.46
N VAL A 40 -13.87 -4.28 -7.40
CA VAL A 40 -14.39 -3.56 -8.59
C VAL A 40 -13.30 -3.37 -9.64
N MET A 41 -12.08 -3.00 -9.23
CA MET A 41 -10.95 -2.85 -10.15
C MET A 41 -10.52 -4.19 -10.77
N GLN A 42 -10.70 -5.30 -10.05
CA GLN A 42 -10.43 -6.65 -10.58
C GLN A 42 -11.46 -7.08 -11.62
N ASP A 43 -12.74 -6.79 -11.41
CA ASP A 43 -13.83 -7.14 -12.33
C ASP A 43 -13.83 -6.27 -13.61
N ASP A 44 -13.59 -4.96 -13.49
CA ASP A 44 -13.55 -4.05 -14.66
C ASP A 44 -12.38 -4.33 -15.60
N LEU A 45 -11.32 -4.97 -15.10
CA LEU A 45 -10.15 -5.31 -15.90
C LEU A 45 -10.22 -6.70 -16.52
N GLY A 46 -11.11 -7.60 -16.06
CA GLY A 46 -11.13 -8.99 -16.54
C GLY A 46 -9.81 -9.74 -16.31
N ILE A 47 -9.01 -9.30 -15.32
CA ILE A 47 -7.65 -9.79 -15.09
C ILE A 47 -7.65 -10.73 -13.88
N ASN A 48 -7.49 -12.03 -14.18
CA ASN A 48 -6.94 -12.98 -13.24
C ASN A 48 -5.58 -12.46 -12.72
N SER A 49 -5.45 -12.39 -11.39
CA SER A 49 -4.22 -12.32 -10.56
C SER A 49 -2.95 -11.61 -11.10
N ASP A 50 -2.45 -10.67 -10.29
CA ASP A 50 -1.02 -10.33 -10.08
C ASP A 50 -0.31 -9.28 -10.93
N THR A 51 -0.98 -8.44 -11.72
CA THR A 51 -0.25 -7.33 -12.38
C THR A 51 -1.00 -6.00 -12.30
N ILE A 52 -0.48 -5.09 -11.46
CA ILE A 52 -0.76 -3.65 -11.62
C ILE A 52 -0.38 -3.28 -13.05
N SER A 53 -1.30 -2.68 -13.81
CA SER A 53 -1.03 -2.31 -15.20
C SER A 53 0.20 -1.39 -15.27
N MET A 54 1.00 -1.52 -16.33
CA MET A 54 2.20 -0.70 -16.51
C MET A 54 1.89 0.80 -16.41
N GLN A 55 0.73 1.22 -16.93
CA GLN A 55 0.25 2.60 -16.84
C GLN A 55 -0.04 3.02 -15.39
N ALA A 56 -0.73 2.18 -14.60
CA ALA A 56 -0.99 2.47 -13.20
C ALA A 56 0.29 2.50 -12.37
N GLN A 57 1.29 1.68 -12.71
CA GLN A 57 2.62 1.81 -12.12
C GLN A 57 3.23 3.16 -12.49
N ILE A 58 3.35 3.51 -13.77
CA ILE A 58 3.96 4.78 -14.20
C ILE A 58 3.30 5.99 -13.51
N GLU A 59 1.97 6.00 -13.40
CA GLU A 59 1.24 7.06 -12.72
C GLU A 59 1.55 7.12 -11.22
N LEU A 60 1.57 5.97 -10.53
CA LEU A 60 1.92 5.92 -9.10
C LEU A 60 3.34 6.39 -8.84
N TRP A 61 4.30 5.97 -9.67
CA TRP A 61 5.70 6.38 -9.57
C TRP A 61 5.86 7.86 -9.88
N SER A 62 5.16 8.37 -10.90
CA SER A 62 5.16 9.80 -11.24
C SER A 62 4.57 10.64 -10.11
N LYS A 63 3.55 10.13 -9.40
CA LYS A 63 2.96 10.80 -8.26
C LYS A 63 3.87 10.80 -7.04
N LEU A 64 4.65 9.75 -6.81
CA LEU A 64 5.58 9.68 -5.69
C LEU A 64 6.87 10.47 -5.94
N ALA A 65 7.24 10.67 -7.20
CA ALA A 65 8.44 11.40 -7.58
C ALA A 65 8.33 12.88 -7.15
N GLY A 66 9.17 13.30 -6.22
CA GLY A 66 9.25 14.69 -5.76
C GLY A 66 8.37 15.02 -4.55
N GLU A 67 7.52 14.09 -4.09
CA GLU A 67 6.70 14.28 -2.88
C GLU A 67 7.48 14.03 -1.57
N TRP A 68 8.71 13.53 -1.66
CA TRP A 68 9.55 13.39 -0.47
C TRP A 68 10.07 14.75 -0.04
N GLU A 69 9.41 15.33 0.95
CA GLU A 69 9.87 16.50 1.68
C GLU A 69 10.60 16.07 2.96
N ASP A 70 11.80 16.61 3.17
CA ASP A 70 12.54 16.47 4.43
C ASP A 70 12.89 17.89 4.92
N SER A 71 12.50 18.20 6.15
CA SER A 71 12.75 19.49 6.77
C SER A 71 14.19 19.65 7.25
N ARG A 72 14.96 18.55 7.31
CA ARG A 72 16.36 18.56 7.72
C ARG A 72 17.26 19.13 6.62
N PRO A 73 18.33 19.85 6.98
CA PRO A 73 19.32 20.28 6.01
C PRO A 73 20.04 19.06 5.40
N ALA A 74 20.49 19.19 4.15
CA ALA A 74 21.14 18.12 3.41
C ALA A 74 22.32 17.47 4.17
N GLY A 75 23.09 18.25 4.94
CA GLY A 75 24.21 17.71 5.73
C GLY A 75 23.77 16.71 6.79
N GLU A 76 22.68 16.98 7.50
CA GLU A 76 22.15 16.07 8.53
C GLU A 76 21.62 14.76 7.91
N ILE A 77 21.01 14.86 6.74
CA ILE A 77 20.53 13.69 5.99
C ILE A 77 21.72 12.82 5.53
N ILE A 78 22.79 13.45 5.02
CA ILE A 78 24.00 12.75 4.58
C ILE A 78 24.65 12.01 5.75
N ASP A 79 24.80 12.67 6.90
CA ASP A 79 25.41 12.07 8.09
C ASP A 79 24.58 10.91 8.65
N ASP A 80 23.25 11.04 8.68
CA ASP A 80 22.34 9.95 9.09
C ASP A 80 22.46 8.74 8.16
N ILE A 81 22.52 8.96 6.83
CA ILE A 81 22.71 7.88 5.86
C ILE A 81 24.07 7.20 6.05
N LEU A 82 25.15 7.97 6.17
CA LEU A 82 26.50 7.43 6.30
C LEU A 82 26.67 6.65 7.61
N SER A 83 26.10 7.13 8.72
CA SER A 83 26.18 6.48 10.03
C SER A 83 25.46 5.12 10.08
N ARG A 84 24.41 4.94 9.28
CA ARG A 84 23.61 3.70 9.20
C ARG A 84 24.07 2.76 8.10
N ARG A 85 24.93 3.19 7.19
CA ARG A 85 25.49 2.33 6.15
C ARG A 85 26.35 1.24 6.78
N THR A 86 26.09 0.00 6.40
CA THR A 86 27.01 -1.11 6.66
C THR A 86 28.23 -0.98 5.75
N HIS A 87 29.38 -1.52 6.16
CA HIS A 87 30.66 -1.46 5.43
C HIS A 87 30.66 -2.17 4.05
N GLY A 88 29.50 -2.65 3.59
CA GLY A 88 29.40 -3.52 2.43
C GLY A 88 29.98 -4.90 2.70
N ARG A 89 29.99 -5.73 1.66
CA ARG A 89 30.68 -7.03 1.64
C ARG A 89 31.92 -6.86 0.80
N GLU A 90 33.05 -7.45 1.20
CA GLU A 90 34.19 -7.56 0.30
C GLU A 90 33.79 -8.40 -0.93
N VAL A 91 34.03 -7.86 -2.11
CA VAL A 91 33.81 -8.53 -3.39
C VAL A 91 35.12 -8.45 -4.17
N GLU A 92 35.71 -9.61 -4.50
CA GLU A 92 36.77 -9.68 -5.50
C GLU A 92 36.11 -9.64 -6.89
N LEU A 93 36.47 -8.63 -7.69
CA LEU A 93 36.00 -8.41 -9.06
C LEU A 93 36.98 -9.02 -10.08
#